data_AF-A0A4Q2EDJ1-F1
#
_entry.id   AF-A0A4Q2EDJ1-F1
#
_cell.length_a   1.000
_cell.length_b   1.000
_cell.length_c   1.000
_cell.angle_alpha   90.00
_cell.angle_beta   90.00
_cell.angle_gamma   90.00
#
_symmetry.space_group_name_H-M   'P 1'
#
loop_
_entity.id
_entity.type
_entity.pdbx_description
1 polymer ?
#
loop_
_entity_poly.entity_id
_entity_poly.type
_entity_poly.pdbx_seq_one_letter_code
_entity_poly.pdbx_strand_id
1 'polypeptide(L)'
;MNYDSYNEVLYYLKVFFNERVDSLIYLEKLMTLIEGSRSEKTVTIRAIYETYMQYVKENRDNIKVISGEKEMWIDLLHHWQ
;
A
#
# COMPACT_ATOMS: atom_id res chain seq x y z
N MET A 1 5.77 12.98 -0.22
CA MET A 1 6.04 11.89 -1.19
C MET A 1 5.83 12.47 -2.57
N ASN A 2 6.78 12.29 -3.49
CA ASN A 2 6.55 12.64 -4.89
C ASN A 2 5.73 11.52 -5.57
N TYR A 3 4.51 11.83 -5.99
CA TYR A 3 3.60 10.87 -6.61
C TYR A 3 4.04 10.45 -8.02
N ASP A 4 4.79 11.28 -8.73
CA ASP A 4 5.35 10.96 -10.06
C ASP A 4 6.57 10.02 -9.96
N SER A 5 7.19 9.94 -8.77
CA SER A 5 8.37 9.12 -8.54
C SER A 5 7.97 7.71 -8.13
N TYR A 6 7.98 6.83 -9.14
CA TYR A 6 7.77 5.40 -8.99
C TYR A 6 8.50 4.77 -7.79
N ASN A 7 9.80 5.05 -7.65
CA ASN A 7 10.62 4.49 -6.59
C ASN A 7 10.27 5.05 -5.20
N GLU A 8 9.89 6.33 -5.12
CA GLU A 8 9.46 6.93 -3.85
C GLU A 8 8.11 6.37 -3.40
N VAL A 9 7.15 6.23 -4.32
CA VAL A 9 5.82 5.66 -4.01
C VAL A 9 5.97 4.25 -3.47
N LEU A 10 6.75 3.40 -4.14
CA LEU A 10 6.96 2.03 -3.68
C LEU A 10 7.77 1.94 -2.39
N TYR A 11 8.77 2.80 -2.20
CA TYR A 11 9.51 2.86 -0.95
C TYR A 11 8.61 3.26 0.21
N TYR A 12 7.78 4.29 0.01
CA TYR A 12 6.81 4.73 0.98
C TYR A 12 5.82 3.60 1.35
N LEU A 13 5.24 2.92 0.37
CA LEU A 13 4.30 1.81 0.62
C LEU A 13 4.95 0.69 1.44
N LYS A 14 6.23 0.38 1.20
CA LYS A 14 6.94 -0.59 2.04
C LYS A 14 7.05 -0.13 3.48
N VAL A 15 7.48 1.10 3.72
CA VAL A 15 7.60 1.64 5.09
C VAL A 15 6.23 1.63 5.76
N PHE A 16 5.21 2.13 5.07
CA PHE A 16 3.83 2.16 5.54
C PHE A 16 3.34 0.77 5.96
N PHE A 17 3.54 -0.27 5.14
CA PHE A 17 3.06 -1.61 5.50
C PHE A 17 3.88 -2.28 6.61
N ASN A 18 5.19 -2.06 6.69
CA ASN A 18 6.01 -2.59 7.78
C ASN A 18 5.61 -2.04 9.15
N GLU A 19 5.09 -0.81 9.19
CA GLU A 19 4.62 -0.18 10.44
C GLU A 19 3.18 -0.54 10.81
N ARG A 20 2.38 -1.03 9.86
CA ARG A 20 0.92 -1.17 10.04
C ARG A 20 0.37 -2.57 9.93
N VAL A 21 1.09 -3.48 9.27
CA VAL A 21 0.58 -4.82 8.96
C VAL A 21 1.27 -5.82 9.87
N ASP A 22 0.61 -6.15 10.98
CA ASP A 22 1.12 -7.15 11.93
C ASP A 22 0.95 -8.59 11.41
N SER A 23 0.08 -8.79 10.43
CA SER A 23 -0.11 -10.11 9.82
C SER A 23 0.99 -10.38 8.79
N LEU A 24 1.88 -11.31 9.12
CA LEU A 24 2.97 -11.75 8.22
C LEU A 24 2.45 -12.17 6.83
N ILE A 25 1.29 -12.84 6.77
CA ILE A 25 0.68 -13.29 5.50
C ILE A 25 0.29 -12.09 4.63
N TYR A 26 -0.32 -11.06 5.23
CA TYR A 26 -0.70 -9.85 4.48
C TYR A 26 0.52 -9.02 4.12
N LEU A 27 1.49 -8.90 5.03
CA LEU A 27 2.73 -8.18 4.79
C LEU A 27 3.49 -8.79 3.60
N GLU A 28 3.65 -10.12 3.57
CA GLU A 28 4.32 -10.83 2.48
C GLU A 28 3.61 -10.64 1.14
N LYS A 29 2.27 -10.71 1.11
CA LYS A 29 1.47 -10.44 -0.10
C LYS A 29 1.69 -9.02 -0.61
N LEU A 30 1.64 -8.03 0.27
CA LEU A 30 1.83 -6.62 -0.08
C LEU A 30 3.26 -6.36 -0.59
N MET A 31 4.28 -6.94 0.05
CA MET A 31 5.67 -6.84 -0.42
C MET A 31 5.86 -7.49 -1.79
N THR A 32 5.23 -8.64 -2.03
CA THR A 32 5.25 -9.32 -3.33
C THR A 32 4.64 -8.43 -4.43
N LEU A 33 3.51 -7.77 -4.16
CA LEU A 33 2.90 -6.84 -5.13
C LEU A 33 3.78 -5.62 -5.40
N ILE A 34 4.47 -5.10 -4.38
CA ILE A 34 5.42 -3.99 -4.53
C ILE A 34 6.63 -4.40 -5.38
N GLU A 35 7.23 -5.57 -5.13
CA GLU A 35 8.38 -6.05 -5.92
C GLU A 35 7.97 -6.47 -7.34
N GLY A 36 6.80 -7.08 -7.50
CA GLY A 36 6.22 -7.40 -8.80
C GLY A 36 6.02 -6.16 -9.64
N SER A 37 5.45 -5.11 -9.04
CA SER A 37 5.33 -3.80 -9.67
C SER A 37 6.69 -3.33 -10.20
N ARG A 38 7.77 -3.41 -9.38
CA ARG A 38 9.12 -2.93 -9.76
C ARG A 38 9.66 -3.60 -11.01
N SER A 39 9.40 -4.90 -11.12
CA SER A 39 9.88 -5.73 -12.21
C SER A 39 9.14 -5.42 -13.52
N GLU A 40 7.84 -5.16 -13.44
CA GLU A 40 6.98 -4.92 -14.60
C GLU A 40 6.89 -3.44 -15.02
N LYS A 41 7.43 -2.52 -14.21
CA LYS A 41 7.27 -1.05 -14.35
C LYS A 41 5.81 -0.59 -14.42
N THR A 42 4.90 -1.38 -13.87
CA THR A 42 3.49 -1.07 -13.71
C THR A 42 3.23 -0.92 -12.22
N VAL A 43 2.63 0.19 -11.78
CA VAL A 43 2.18 0.27 -10.38
C VAL A 43 0.83 -0.43 -10.31
N THR A 44 0.78 -1.62 -9.70
CA THR A 44 -0.49 -2.32 -9.45
C THR A 44 -1.21 -1.72 -8.24
N ILE A 45 -1.36 -0.38 -8.22
CA ILE A 45 -1.78 0.37 -7.03
C ILE A 45 -3.14 -0.07 -6.52
N ARG A 46 -4.04 -0.45 -7.43
CA ARG A 46 -5.36 -0.97 -7.10
C ARG A 46 -5.28 -2.31 -6.37
N ALA A 47 -4.46 -3.25 -6.85
CA ALA A 47 -4.29 -4.56 -6.20
C ALA A 47 -3.65 -4.42 -4.81
N ILE A 48 -2.70 -3.50 -4.67
CA ILE A 48 -2.08 -3.15 -3.38
C ILE A 48 -3.15 -2.60 -2.42
N TYR A 49 -3.95 -1.62 -2.88
CA TYR A 49 -5.02 -1.02 -2.09
C TYR A 49 -6.07 -2.05 -1.65
N GLU A 50 -6.57 -2.88 -2.58
CA GLU A 50 -7.57 -3.91 -2.28
C GLU A 50 -7.05 -4.93 -1.27
N THR A 51 -5.79 -5.36 -1.42
CA THR A 51 -5.14 -6.28 -0.46
C THR A 51 -5.05 -5.65 0.93
N TYR A 52 -4.67 -4.37 1.01
CA TYR A 52 -4.60 -3.65 2.27
C TYR A 52 -5.98 -3.46 2.92
N MET A 53 -7.01 -3.10 2.13
CA MET A 53 -8.37 -2.93 2.64
C MET A 53 -8.96 -4.25 3.15
N GLN A 54 -8.60 -5.39 2.56
CA GLN A 54 -8.97 -6.71 3.09
C GLN A 54 -8.32 -6.96 4.46
N TYR A 55 -7.03 -6.67 4.60
CA TYR A 55 -6.36 -6.69 5.91
C TYR A 55 -7.09 -5.78 6.91
N VAL A 56 -7.45 -4.57 6.49
CA VAL A 56 -8.15 -3.59 7.35
C VAL A 56 -9.49 -4.11 7.85
N LYS A 57 -10.26 -4.71 6.94
CA LYS A 57 -11.56 -5.30 7.25
C LYS A 57 -11.45 -6.44 8.26
N GLU A 58 -10.43 -7.28 8.14
CA GLU A 58 -10.21 -8.46 9.00
C GLU A 58 -9.58 -8.13 10.35
N ASN A 59 -8.90 -6.97 10.47
CA ASN A 59 -8.15 -6.59 11.67
C ASN A 59 -8.65 -5.25 12.26
N ARG A 60 -9.92 -4.91 12.01
CA ARG A 60 -10.51 -3.59 12.28
C ARG A 60 -10.28 -3.06 13.69
N ASP A 61 -10.29 -3.94 14.69
CA ASP A 61 -10.15 -3.57 16.10
C ASP A 61 -8.71 -3.20 16.50
N ASN A 62 -7.72 -3.64 15.71
CA ASN A 62 -6.30 -3.45 16.00
C ASN A 62 -5.66 -2.35 15.13
N ILE A 63 -6.40 -1.78 14.17
CA ILE A 63 -5.85 -0.79 13.26
C ILE A 63 -5.99 0.60 13.82
N LYS A 64 -4.83 1.21 14.06
CA LYS A 64 -4.75 2.62 14.41
C LYS A 64 -5.24 3.45 13.22
N VAL A 65 -6.12 4.42 13.46
CA VAL A 65 -6.54 5.37 12.42
C VAL A 65 -5.47 6.46 12.29
N ILE A 66 -5.07 6.80 11.07
CA ILE A 66 -4.21 7.97 10.79
C ILE A 66 -5.03 9.04 10.08
N SER A 67 -4.81 10.29 10.48
CA SER A 67 -5.28 11.43 9.70
C SER A 67 -4.55 11.48 8.35
N GLY A 68 -5.28 11.66 7.25
CA GLY A 68 -4.71 11.79 5.90
C GLY A 68 -4.52 10.48 5.13
N GLU A 69 -4.75 9.32 5.74
CA GLU A 69 -4.57 8.03 5.06
C GLU A 69 -5.56 7.84 3.90
N LYS A 70 -6.80 8.28 4.08
CA LYS A 70 -7.82 8.21 3.04
C LYS A 70 -7.45 9.10 1.85
N GLU A 71 -7.04 10.33 2.12
CA GLU A 71 -6.62 11.31 1.11
C GLU A 71 -5.40 10.78 0.35
N MET A 72 -4.40 10.24 1.06
CA MET A 72 -3.23 9.60 0.46
C MET A 72 -3.62 8.47 -0.52
N TRP A 73 -4.55 7.59 -0.13
CA TRP A 73 -5.02 6.51 -1.02
C TRP A 73 -5.76 7.05 -2.24
N ILE A 74 -6.58 8.09 -2.08
CA ILE A 74 -7.25 8.76 -3.20
C ILE A 74 -6.22 9.31 -4.19
N ASP A 75 -5.18 10.00 -3.70
CA ASP A 75 -4.14 10.58 -4.55
C ASP A 75 -3.34 9.50 -5.28
N LEU A 76 -2.96 8.42 -4.59
CA LEU A 76 -2.28 7.27 -5.17
C LEU A 76 -3.11 6.60 -6.27
N LEU A 77 -4.40 6.37 -6.02
CA LEU A 77 -5.31 5.74 -6.97
C LEU A 77 -5.59 6.66 -8.16
N HIS A 78 -5.73 7.97 -7.98
CA HIS A 78 -5.94 8.88 -9.11
C HIS A 78 -4.71 9.01 -10.01
N HIS A 79 -3.52 8.94 -9.43
CA HIS A 79 -2.28 9.15 -10.19
C HIS A 79 -1.85 7.91 -10.99
N TRP A 80 -2.05 6.72 -10.44
CA TRP A 80 -1.46 5.48 -10.96
C TRP A 80 -2.48 4.48 -11.55
N GLN A 81 -3.70 4.93 -11.84
CA GLN A 81 -4.80 4.12 -12.39
C GLN A 81 -5.23 4.62 -13.76
#